data_AF-A1HR46-F1
#
_entry.id   AF-A1HR46-F1
#
_cell.length_a   1.000
_cell.length_b   1.000
_cell.length_c   1.000
_cell.angle_alpha   90.00
_cell.angle_beta   90.00
_cell.angle_gamma   90.00
#
_symmetry.space_group_name_H-M   'P 1'
#
loop_
_entity.id
_entity.type
_entity.pdbx_description
1 polymer ?
#
loop_
_entity_poly.entity_id
_entity_poly.type
_entity_poly.pdbx_seq_one_letter_code
_entity_poly.pdbx_strand_id
1 'polypeptide(L)'
;MERIIIDNAGGITLQLPNWAHFYDHQEGNGIEECASAIVDFVKTSSVANWDGHDEEVAEREPENSDFVVTIDELANLASYEEEEFELWLDQTGDNTLRELCINIRRLIGADK
;
A
#
# COMPACT_ATOMS: atom_id res chain seq x y z
N MET A 1 4.02 -15.75 0.09
CA MET A 1 2.97 -15.44 -0.89
C MET A 1 2.91 -13.93 -0.91
N GLU A 2 3.42 -13.36 -1.99
CA GLU A 2 3.68 -11.92 -2.16
C GLU A 2 2.35 -11.17 -2.15
N ARG A 3 2.29 -10.12 -1.36
CA ARG A 3 1.06 -9.36 -1.04
C ARG A 3 1.08 -8.09 -1.85
N ILE A 4 0.18 -7.99 -2.80
CA ILE A 4 0.25 -7.03 -3.90
C ILE A 4 -0.52 -5.76 -3.51
N ILE A 5 0.12 -4.62 -3.73
CA ILE A 5 -0.56 -3.35 -3.91
C ILE A 5 -0.66 -3.07 -5.40
N ILE A 6 -1.87 -2.83 -5.88
CA ILE A 6 -2.11 -2.44 -7.26
C ILE A 6 -2.59 -1.00 -7.30
N ASP A 7 -1.87 -0.11 -7.97
CA ASP A 7 -2.43 1.18 -8.40
C ASP A 7 -3.12 1.01 -9.75
N ASN A 8 -4.39 1.37 -9.79
CA ASN A 8 -5.31 1.14 -10.90
C ASN A 8 -5.65 2.44 -11.67
N ALA A 9 -4.87 3.51 -11.53
CA ALA A 9 -5.19 4.84 -12.06
C ALA A 9 -6.49 5.48 -11.51
N GLY A 10 -6.97 4.96 -10.37
CA GLY A 10 -8.19 5.42 -9.70
C GLY A 10 -8.31 4.99 -8.23
N GLY A 11 -7.35 4.21 -7.71
CA GLY A 11 -7.35 3.75 -6.33
C GLY A 11 -6.27 2.70 -6.07
N ILE A 12 -6.18 2.28 -4.82
CA ILE A 12 -5.20 1.29 -4.35
C ILE A 12 -5.93 0.01 -4.00
N THR A 13 -5.57 -1.09 -4.65
CA THR A 13 -5.99 -2.42 -4.24
C THR A 13 -4.98 -3.01 -3.27
N LEU A 14 -5.40 -3.35 -2.06
CA LEU A 14 -4.57 -4.05 -1.08
C LEU A 14 -5.00 -5.53 -1.02
N GLN A 15 -4.14 -6.44 -1.50
CA GLN A 15 -4.40 -7.88 -1.47
C GLN A 15 -3.50 -8.59 -0.44
N LEU A 16 -4.13 -9.19 0.57
CA LEU A 16 -3.53 -9.97 1.65
C LEU A 16 -4.06 -11.42 1.60
N PRO A 17 -3.40 -12.40 2.23
CA PRO A 17 -3.71 -13.82 2.02
C PRO A 17 -5.17 -14.26 2.31
N ASN A 18 -5.90 -13.53 3.14
CA ASN A 18 -7.30 -13.83 3.48
C ASN A 18 -8.18 -12.57 3.50
N TRP A 19 -7.74 -11.49 2.86
CA TRP A 19 -8.46 -10.22 2.86
C TRP A 19 -7.97 -9.36 1.71
N ALA A 20 -8.89 -8.71 1.02
CA ALA A 20 -8.58 -7.78 -0.04
C ALA A 20 -9.58 -6.64 -0.01
N HIS A 21 -9.14 -5.43 -0.37
CA HIS A 21 -9.99 -4.25 -0.41
C HIS A 21 -9.46 -3.23 -1.42
N PHE A 22 -10.39 -2.49 -2.01
CA PHE A 22 -10.10 -1.38 -2.90
C PHE A 22 -10.31 -0.06 -2.17
N TYR A 23 -9.25 0.74 -2.07
CA TYR A 23 -9.26 2.08 -1.53
C TYR A 23 -9.35 3.09 -2.67
N ASP A 24 -10.51 3.73 -2.80
CA ASP A 24 -10.71 4.82 -3.76
C ASP A 24 -10.00 6.10 -3.26
N HIS A 25 -9.09 6.66 -4.07
CA HIS A 25 -8.42 7.92 -3.73
C HIS A 25 -9.11 9.16 -4.33
N GLN A 26 -10.09 8.99 -5.22
CA GLN A 26 -10.87 10.09 -5.81
C GLN A 26 -11.99 10.56 -4.88
N GLU A 27 -12.50 9.68 -4.02
CA GLU A 27 -13.58 9.96 -3.07
C GLU A 27 -13.14 9.86 -1.60
N GLY A 28 -12.14 10.63 -1.18
CA GLY A 28 -11.82 10.84 0.25
C GLY A 28 -10.40 10.49 0.66
N ASN A 29 -10.25 9.93 1.87
CA ASN A 29 -8.95 9.65 2.51
C ASN A 29 -8.46 8.20 2.24
N GLY A 30 -8.78 7.64 1.07
CA GLY A 30 -8.51 6.22 0.77
C GLY A 30 -7.02 5.87 0.83
N ILE A 31 -6.14 6.81 0.47
CA ILE A 31 -4.68 6.62 0.57
C ILE A 31 -4.24 6.52 2.03
N GLU A 32 -4.73 7.39 2.91
CA GLU A 32 -4.42 7.37 4.34
C GLU A 32 -5.00 6.14 5.05
N GLU A 33 -6.20 5.71 4.67
CA GLU A 33 -6.82 4.48 5.17
C GLU A 33 -6.03 3.25 4.73
N CYS A 34 -5.60 3.20 3.47
CA CYS A 34 -4.73 2.14 2.96
C CYS A 34 -3.38 2.12 3.69
N ALA A 35 -2.74 3.27 3.87
CA ALA A 35 -1.49 3.39 4.61
C ALA A 35 -1.63 2.87 6.06
N SER A 36 -2.74 3.23 6.71
CA SER A 36 -3.04 2.79 8.09
C SER A 36 -3.23 1.29 8.17
N ALA A 37 -3.95 0.70 7.21
CA ALA A 37 -4.15 -0.73 7.10
C ALA A 37 -2.79 -1.45 6.90
N ILE A 38 -1.98 -1.01 5.95
CA ILE A 38 -0.64 -1.59 5.71
C ILE A 38 0.20 -1.55 6.99
N VAL A 39 0.24 -0.42 7.70
CA VAL A 39 0.99 -0.30 8.96
C VAL A 39 0.46 -1.21 10.06
N ASP A 40 -0.86 -1.32 10.22
CA ASP A 40 -1.48 -2.23 11.20
C ASP A 40 -1.15 -3.70 10.85
N PHE A 41 -1.23 -4.07 9.58
CA PHE A 41 -0.90 -5.41 9.12
C PHE A 41 0.59 -5.73 9.27
N VAL A 42 1.49 -4.80 8.96
CA VAL A 42 2.94 -4.98 9.19
C VAL A 42 3.24 -5.20 10.68
N LYS A 43 2.51 -4.50 11.58
CA LYS A 43 2.68 -4.64 13.04
C LYS A 43 2.09 -5.92 13.61
N THR A 44 0.94 -6.36 13.10
CA THR A 44 0.15 -7.44 13.73
C THR A 44 0.18 -8.75 12.94
N SER A 45 0.56 -8.69 11.66
CA SER A 45 0.43 -9.78 10.68
C SER A 45 -0.98 -10.38 10.62
N SER A 46 -2.01 -9.58 10.90
CA SER A 46 -3.40 -10.05 11.03
C SER A 46 -4.40 -9.05 10.44
N VAL A 47 -5.52 -9.59 9.97
CA VAL A 47 -6.69 -8.85 9.44
C VAL A 47 -7.99 -9.26 10.16
N ALA A 48 -7.89 -9.95 11.30
CA ALA A 48 -9.01 -10.65 11.92
C ALA A 48 -10.20 -9.76 12.35
N ASN A 49 -9.97 -8.46 12.50
CA ASN A 49 -10.99 -7.49 12.90
C ASN A 49 -11.23 -6.41 11.82
N TRP A 50 -10.74 -6.64 10.61
CA TRP A 50 -10.92 -5.70 9.52
C TRP A 50 -12.21 -6.03 8.77
N ASP A 51 -13.04 -5.02 8.57
CA ASP A 51 -14.22 -5.10 7.71
C ASP A 51 -13.83 -4.77 6.24
N GLY A 52 -14.78 -4.94 5.31
CA GLY A 52 -14.61 -4.47 3.93
C GLY A 52 -13.89 -5.44 2.99
N HIS A 53 -13.78 -6.72 3.34
CA HIS A 53 -13.27 -7.71 2.38
C HIS A 53 -14.14 -7.73 1.12
N ASP A 54 -13.48 -7.59 -0.03
CA ASP A 54 -14.07 -7.67 -1.36
C ASP A 54 -13.50 -8.89 -2.11
N GLU A 55 -14.38 -9.80 -2.52
CA GLU A 55 -14.02 -11.03 -3.23
C GLU A 55 -13.59 -10.75 -4.68
N GLU A 56 -14.18 -9.75 -5.34
CA GLU A 56 -13.80 -9.38 -6.72
C GLU A 56 -12.39 -8.79 -6.72
N VAL A 57 -12.08 -7.99 -5.71
CA VAL A 57 -10.74 -7.44 -5.51
C VAL A 57 -9.74 -8.54 -5.16
N ALA A 58 -10.15 -9.59 -4.43
CA ALA A 58 -9.27 -10.70 -4.07
C ALA A 58 -8.88 -11.56 -5.29
N GLU A 59 -9.73 -11.65 -6.29
CA GLU A 59 -9.51 -12.44 -7.52
C GLU A 59 -8.84 -11.64 -8.65
N ARG A 60 -8.66 -10.33 -8.49
CA ARG A 60 -8.03 -9.50 -9.51
C ARG A 60 -6.54 -9.82 -9.66
N GLU A 61 -6.13 -10.04 -10.89
CA GLU A 61 -4.73 -10.16 -11.26
C GLU A 61 -4.17 -8.80 -11.73
N PRO A 62 -2.87 -8.52 -11.50
CA PRO A 62 -2.23 -7.33 -12.04
C PRO A 62 -2.24 -7.30 -13.58
N GLU A 63 -2.51 -6.13 -14.13
CA GLU A 63 -2.41 -5.83 -15.57
C GLU A 63 -1.10 -5.10 -15.91
N ASN A 64 -0.77 -4.96 -17.19
CA ASN A 64 0.53 -4.36 -17.60
C ASN A 64 0.69 -2.88 -17.20
N SER A 65 -0.41 -2.17 -16.92
CA SER A 65 -0.41 -0.78 -16.47
C SER A 65 -0.30 -0.63 -14.96
N ASP A 66 -0.40 -1.73 -14.24
CA ASP A 66 -0.47 -1.72 -12.80
C ASP A 66 0.92 -1.65 -12.18
N PHE A 67 1.07 -0.79 -11.18
CA PHE A 67 2.25 -0.82 -10.33
C PHE A 67 2.04 -1.83 -9.21
N VAL A 68 2.99 -2.76 -9.05
CA VAL A 68 2.92 -3.84 -8.06
C VAL A 68 4.02 -3.68 -7.03
N VAL A 69 3.63 -3.54 -5.76
CA VAL A 69 4.55 -3.52 -4.60
C VAL A 69 4.17 -4.60 -3.62
N THR A 70 5.18 -5.20 -2.99
CA THR A 70 5.00 -6.14 -1.89
C THR A 70 4.91 -5.45 -0.53
N ILE A 71 4.15 -6.03 0.39
CA ILE A 71 4.13 -5.59 1.80
C ILE A 71 5.53 -5.62 2.43
N ASP A 72 6.40 -6.55 2.03
CA ASP A 72 7.75 -6.62 2.58
C ASP A 72 8.62 -5.44 2.10
N GLU A 73 8.46 -5.01 0.84
CA GLU A 73 9.09 -3.77 0.36
C GLU A 73 8.60 -2.55 1.15
N LEU A 74 7.29 -2.46 1.44
CA LEU A 74 6.75 -1.36 2.24
C LEU A 74 7.15 -1.41 3.71
N ALA A 75 7.28 -2.60 4.29
CA ALA A 75 7.72 -2.77 5.68
C ALA A 75 9.14 -2.25 5.89
N ASN A 76 9.97 -2.24 4.83
CA ASN A 76 11.34 -1.77 4.86
C ASN A 76 11.47 -0.25 4.70
N LEU A 77 10.38 0.50 4.43
CA LEU A 77 10.43 1.96 4.25
C LEU A 77 10.99 2.71 5.46
N ALA A 78 10.79 2.20 6.69
CA ALA A 78 11.39 2.80 7.89
C ALA A 78 12.91 2.67 7.94
N SER A 79 13.49 1.76 7.16
CA SER A 79 14.93 1.50 7.12
C SER A 79 15.65 2.27 6.02
N TYR A 80 14.91 2.90 5.10
CA TYR A 80 15.50 3.69 4.02
C TYR A 80 15.95 5.04 4.56
N GLU A 81 17.17 5.43 4.20
CA GLU A 81 17.59 6.82 4.34
C GLU A 81 16.80 7.70 3.35
N GLU A 82 16.73 9.01 3.61
CA GLU A 82 15.89 9.92 2.82
C GLU A 82 16.22 9.90 1.32
N GLU A 83 17.51 9.85 0.98
CA GLU A 83 17.97 9.79 -0.42
C GLU A 83 17.59 8.46 -1.09
N GLU A 84 17.61 7.35 -0.34
CA GLU A 84 17.23 6.03 -0.86
C GLU A 84 15.72 5.96 -1.07
N PHE A 85 14.95 6.56 -0.17
CA PHE A 85 13.51 6.67 -0.29
C PHE A 85 13.08 7.50 -1.49
N GLU A 86 13.66 8.69 -1.67
CA GLU A 86 13.38 9.54 -2.82
C GLU A 86 13.78 8.87 -4.14
N LEU A 87 14.93 8.18 -4.18
CA LEU A 87 15.34 7.43 -5.36
C LEU A 87 14.38 6.28 -5.69
N TRP A 88 13.89 5.56 -4.66
CA TRP A 88 12.92 4.50 -4.83
C TRP A 88 11.59 5.05 -5.38
N LEU A 89 11.12 6.17 -4.83
CA LEU A 89 9.92 6.87 -5.29
C LEU A 89 10.03 7.35 -6.74
N ASP A 90 11.17 7.91 -7.14
CA ASP A 90 11.37 8.38 -8.50
C ASP A 90 11.41 7.23 -9.52
N GLN A 91 11.81 6.03 -9.10
CA GLN A 91 11.76 4.83 -9.96
C GLN A 91 10.34 4.34 -10.21
N THR A 92 9.42 4.55 -9.28
CA THR A 92 8.03 4.12 -9.45
C THR A 92 7.28 5.03 -10.42
N GLY A 93 7.62 6.33 -10.43
CA GLY A 93 7.02 7.32 -11.32
C GLY A 93 5.53 7.57 -11.06
N ASP A 94 5.01 7.06 -9.94
CA ASP A 94 3.59 7.05 -9.61
C ASP A 94 3.29 7.95 -8.40
N ASN A 95 2.36 8.89 -8.58
CA ASN A 95 2.01 9.87 -7.54
C ASN A 95 1.16 9.26 -6.41
N THR A 96 0.26 8.32 -6.70
CA THR A 96 -0.58 7.68 -5.68
C THR A 96 0.30 6.84 -4.75
N LEU A 97 1.22 6.07 -5.33
CA LEU A 97 2.16 5.27 -4.57
C LEU A 97 3.11 6.17 -3.75
N ARG A 98 3.52 7.30 -4.32
CA ARG A 98 4.32 8.29 -3.60
C ARG A 98 3.61 8.79 -2.36
N GLU A 99 2.36 9.21 -2.49
CA GLU A 99 1.55 9.67 -1.35
C GLU A 99 1.31 8.54 -0.34
N LEU A 100 1.06 7.31 -0.80
CA LEU A 100 0.92 6.13 0.07
C LEU A 100 2.18 5.90 0.91
N CYS A 101 3.34 5.90 0.28
CA CYS A 101 4.62 5.63 0.94
C CYS A 101 5.00 6.73 1.93
N ILE A 102 4.73 8.00 1.60
CA ILE A 102 4.89 9.13 2.53
C ILE A 102 4.00 8.94 3.76
N ASN A 103 2.72 8.60 3.57
CA ASN A 103 1.81 8.36 4.68
C ASN A 103 2.24 7.17 5.55
N ILE A 104 2.77 6.09 4.94
CA ILE A 104 3.34 4.96 5.68
C ILE A 104 4.54 5.41 6.53
N ARG A 105 5.52 6.14 5.95
CA ARG A 105 6.70 6.66 6.69
C ARG A 105 6.31 7.57 7.84
N ARG A 106 5.30 8.42 7.63
CA ARG A 106 4.73 9.26 8.69
C ARG A 106 4.15 8.42 9.84
N LEU A 107 3.34 7.41 9.52
CA LEU A 107 2.65 6.57 10.51
C LEU A 107 3.60 5.65 11.31
N ILE A 108 4.74 5.27 10.73
CA ILE A 108 5.79 4.51 11.42
C ILE A 108 6.81 5.41 12.13
N GLY A 109 6.70 6.74 11.99
CA GLY A 109 7.58 7.72 12.64
C GLY A 109 8.98 7.82 12.03
N ALA A 110 9.09 7.52 10.74
CA ALA A 110 10.34 7.59 9.97
C ALA A 110 10.60 8.97 9.33
N ASP A 111 9.64 9.90 9.42
CA ASP A 111 9.85 11.31 9.08
C ASP A 111 10.50 12.01 10.29
N LYS A 112 11.82 12.23 10.24
CA LYS A 112 12.58 12.97 11.26
C LYS A 112 13.25 14.20 10.69
#